data_AF-A0A3D2X0Z2-F1
#
_entry.id   AF-A0A3D2X0Z2-F1
#
_cell.length_a   1.000
_cell.length_b   1.000
_cell.length_c   1.000
_cell.angle_alpha   90.00
_cell.angle_beta   90.00
_cell.angle_gamma   90.00
#
_symmetry.space_group_name_H-M   'P 1'
#
loop_
_entity.id
_entity.type
_entity.pdbx_description
1 polymer ?
#
loop_
_entity_poly.entity_id
_entity_poly.type
_entity_poly.pdbx_seq_one_letter_code
_entity_poly.pdbx_strand_id
1 'polypeptide(L)' 'MIKVYIDKQGQATQLSVERSCGYDKYDNAAMAAIEKTEFIPGKQHDKAIGVWIVIPVVFKT' A
#
# COMPACT_ATOMS: atom_id res chain seq x y z
N MET A 1 -7.97 5.41 2.73
CA MET A 1 -6.56 5.65 2.34
C MET A 1 -5.68 4.77 3.20
N ILE A 2 -4.81 4.01 2.54
CA ILE A 2 -3.90 3.08 3.21
C ILE A 2 -2.49 3.55 2.90
N LYS A 3 -1.73 3.81 3.95
CA LYS A 3 -0.31 4.10 3.87
C LYS A 3 0.44 2.78 3.85
N VAL A 4 1.30 2.60 2.86
CA VAL A 4 2.10 1.39 2.70
C VAL A 4 3.57 1.74 2.49
N TYR A 5 4.44 0.96 3.11
CA TYR A 5 5.87 0.97 2.82
C TYR A 5 6.19 -0.14 1.82
N ILE A 6 6.69 0.28 0.67
CA ILE A 6 7.21 -0.62 -0.36
C ILE A 6 8.72 -0.67 -0.17
N ASP A 7 9.27 -1.86 -0.02
CA ASP A 7 10.71 -2.04 0.16
C ASP A 7 11.46 -1.98 -1.18
N LYS A 8 12.78 -2.24 -1.15
CA LYS A 8 13.63 -2.24 -2.36
C LYS A 8 13.36 -3.40 -3.32
N GLN A 9 12.62 -4.41 -2.88
CA GLN A 9 12.23 -5.58 -3.66
C GLN A 9 10.84 -5.42 -4.26
N GLY A 10 10.13 -4.34 -3.93
CA GLY A 10 8.76 -4.12 -4.41
C GLY A 10 7.68 -4.74 -3.53
N GLN A 11 8.05 -5.22 -2.34
CA GLN A 11 7.12 -5.85 -1.40
C GLN A 11 6.52 -4.81 -0.45
N ALA A 12 5.20 -4.90 -0.26
CA ALA A 12 4.48 -4.13 0.75
C ALA A 12 4.72 -4.76 2.14
N THR A 13 5.60 -4.17 2.94
CA THR A 13 6.02 -4.78 4.23
C THR A 13 5.40 -4.13 5.46
N GLN A 14 4.91 -2.89 5.33
CA GLN A 14 4.21 -2.21 6.42
C GLN A 14 2.97 -1.53 5.87
N LEU A 15 1.80 -1.81 6.45
CA LEU A 15 0.52 -1.23 6.08
C LEU A 15 -0.12 -0.54 7.29
N SER A 16 -0.74 0.61 7.06
CA SER A 16 -1.50 1.34 8.07
C SER A 16 -2.68 2.07 7.45
N VAL A 17 -3.85 2.00 8.09
CA VAL A 17 -5.04 2.74 7.65
C VAL A 17 -4.91 4.19 8.11
N GLU A 18 -4.67 5.09 7.17
CA GLU A 18 -4.60 6.53 7.45
C GLU A 18 -6.00 7.16 7.45
N ARG A 19 -6.90 6.66 6.59
CA ARG A 19 -8.30 7.07 6.57
C ARG A 19 -9.19 5.88 6.24
N SER A 20 -10.01 5.45 7.20
CA SER A 20 -11.00 4.38 7.01
C SER A 20 -12.08 4.80 5.99
N CYS A 21 -12.63 3.82 5.26
CA CYS A 21 -13.84 4.03 4.45
C CYS A 21 -15.15 3.92 5.26
N GLY A 22 -15.07 3.76 6.59
CA GLY A 22 -16.22 3.65 7.49
C GLY A 22 -16.70 2.21 7.72
N TYR A 23 -16.01 1.22 7.12
CA TYR A 23 -16.33 -0.20 7.26
C TYR A 23 -15.06 -1.03 7.37
N ASP A 24 -14.84 -1.63 8.54
CA ASP A 24 -13.62 -2.41 8.83
C ASP A 24 -13.40 -3.57 7.85
N LYS A 25 -14.48 -4.20 7.37
CA LYS A 25 -14.38 -5.30 6.40
C LYS A 25 -13.78 -4.86 5.07
N TYR A 26 -14.11 -3.65 4.61
CA TYR A 26 -13.57 -3.10 3.38
C TYR A 26 -12.13 -2.60 3.57
N ASP A 27 -11.82 -2.00 4.72
CA ASP A 27 -10.44 -1.62 5.05
C ASP A 27 -9.52 -2.84 5.14
N ASN A 28 -9.97 -3.93 5.77
CA ASN A 28 -9.22 -5.19 5.85
C ASN A 28 -9.03 -5.84 4.47
N ALA A 29 -10.08 -5.85 3.64
CA ALA A 29 -9.98 -6.35 2.26
C ALA A 29 -8.99 -5.53 1.43
N ALA A 30 -8.99 -4.21 1.60
CA ALA A 30 -8.05 -3.31 0.93
C ALA A 30 -6.59 -3.54 1.39
N MET A 31 -6.36 -3.71 2.70
CA MET A 31 -5.03 -4.06 3.21
C MET A 31 -4.54 -5.40 2.67
N ALA A 32 -5.38 -6.44 2.69
CA ALA A 32 -5.03 -7.76 2.17
C ALA A 32 -4.74 -7.75 0.66
N ALA A 33 -5.42 -6.91 -0.11
CA ALA A 33 -5.15 -6.73 -1.52
C ALA A 33 -3.78 -6.07 -1.76
N ILE A 34 -3.47 -5.01 -1.00
CA ILE A 34 -2.18 -4.31 -1.10
C ILE A 34 -1.03 -5.24 -0.67
N GLU A 35 -1.19 -6.01 0.39
CA GLU A 35 -0.17 -6.95 0.87
C GLU A 35 0.21 -8.01 -0.18
N LYS A 36 -0.76 -8.50 -0.96
CA LYS A 36 -0.54 -9.50 -2.03
C LYS A 36 -0.09 -8.90 -3.36
N THR A 37 -0.05 -7.59 -3.47
CA THR A 37 0.32 -6.90 -4.72
C THR A 37 1.83 -6.76 -4.79
N GLU A 38 2.41 -7.17 -5.91
CA GLU A 38 3.81 -6.86 -6.23
C GLU A 38 3.90 -5.43 -6.79
N PHE A 39 4.70 -4.58 -6.15
CA PHE A 39 4.92 -3.21 -6.58
C PHE A 39 6.28 -3.06 -7.27
N ILE A 40 6.41 -2.04 -8.11
CA ILE A 40 7.72 -1.62 -8.58
C ILE A 40 8.32 -0.70 -7.51
N PRO A 41 9.51 -0.99 -6.95
CA PRO A 41 10.12 -0.17 -5.92
C PRO A 41 10.44 1.22 -6.46
N GLY A 42 10.47 2.21 -5.57
CA GLY A 42 10.96 3.55 -5.91
C GLY A 42 12.40 3.47 -6.41
N LYS A 43 12.75 4.30 -7.41
CA LYS A 43 14.12 4.37 -7.94
C LYS A 43 14.69 5.76 -7.77
N GLN A 44 15.89 5.85 -7.23
CA GLN A 44 16.64 7.10 -7.11
C GLN A 44 18.05 6.88 -7.64
N HIS A 45 18.42 7.62 -8.70
CA HIS A 45 19.72 7.48 -9.39
C HIS A 45 20.05 5.99 -9.68
N ASP A 46 19.10 5.29 -10.31
CA ASP A 46 19.16 3.86 -10.65
C ASP A 46 19.20 2.85 -9.49
N LYS A 47 19.15 3.31 -8.24
CA LYS A 47 19.06 2.43 -7.06
C LYS A 47 17.62 2.24 -6.62
N ALA A 48 17.21 0.99 -6.42
CA ALA A 48 15.96 0.68 -5.77
C ALA A 48 15.99 1.11 -4.30
N ILE A 49 15.01 1.91 -3.89
CA ILE A 49 14.85 2.45 -2.55
C ILE A 49 13.47 2.07 -2.00
N GLY A 50 13.41 1.88 -0.69
CA GLY A 50 12.13 1.71 -0.02
C GLY A 50 11.45 3.06 0.16
N VAL A 51 10.14 3.11 -0.09
CA VAL A 51 9.35 4.35 -0.09
C VAL A 51 8.02 4.16 0.61
N TRP A 52 7.57 5.21 1.28
CA TRP A 52 6.21 5.30 1.80
C TRP A 52 5.30 5.92 0.74
N ILE A 53 4.21 5.24 0.43
CA ILE A 53 3.16 5.77 -0.45
C ILE A 53 1.79 5.69 0.24
N VAL A 54 0.85 6.50 -0.23
CA VAL A 54 -0.55 6.46 0.20
C VAL A 54 -1.39 6.03 -0.98
N ILE A 55 -2.09 4.89 -0.82
CA ILE A 55 -2.97 4.34 -1.84
C ILE A 55 -4.42 4.75 -1.50
N PRO A 56 -5.09 5.52 -2.38
CA PRO A 56 -6.51 5.78 -2.25
C PRO A 56 -7.30 4.56 -2.72
N VAL A 57 -7.95 3.87 -1.79
CA VAL A 57 -8.87 2.77 -2.10
C VAL A 57 -10.30 3.27 -1.97
N VAL A 58 -11.09 3.11 -3.04
CA VAL A 58 -12.49 3.53 -3.10
C VAL A 58 -13.32 2.32 -3.51
N PHE A 59 -14.26 1.92 -2.65
CA PHE A 59 -15.24 0.88 -2.96
C PHE A 59 -16.44 1.52 -3.65
N LYS A 60 -16.90 0.92 -4.74
CA LYS A 60 -18.12 1.31 -5.45
C LYS A 60 -19.00 0.09 -5.67
N THR A 61 -20.31 0.30 -5.61
CA THR A 61 -21.36 -0.67 -5.95
C THR A 61 -21.86 -0.46 -7.35
#